data_AF-A0A8J7BGT7-F1
#
_entry.id   AF-A0A8J7BGT7-F1
#
_cell.length_a   1.000
_cell.length_b   1.000
_cell.length_c   1.000
_cell.angle_alpha   90.00
_cell.angle_beta   90.00
_cell.angle_gamma   90.00
#
_symmetry.space_group_name_H-M   'P 1'
#
loop_
_entity.id
_entity.type
_entity.pdbx_description
1 polymer ?
#
loop_
_entity_poly.entity_id
_entity_poly.type
_entity_poly.pdbx_seq_one_letter_code
_entity_poly.pdbx_strand_id
1 'polypeptide(L)'
;MAPLPLRTKTLIALLALGTIATQGMAAACIDPSSGVSQLPEQSEPRPAQPEPRPALEPEPRPGNWEAATVEDLVTRAMSRRILRTVAAEVDRPISSLRIAAAETATWDGCMGIYEPDQFCTMIAISGLRLVVTDGDQSWVYHARRDGREMVQNPTAISRNGLIPDFIPPVMSEPEAEPEAHIFRSVESGSLTGAQFETVLLTDGRLLRKENGKVMSERQLSAEQVTAFEQVLEDQRFPNLNRLRYITDAAFADYPTVQLSAMHYQTTYIDLAIDDAPPALQAVVQAWSELTAEVQ
;
A
#
# COMPACT_ATOMS: atom_id res chain seq x y z
N MET A 1 34.32 -29.83 -16.03
CA MET A 1 35.52 -28.97 -16.22
C MET A 1 35.02 -27.68 -16.85
N ALA A 2 35.06 -26.48 -16.27
CA ALA A 2 35.63 -25.93 -15.04
C ALA A 2 34.72 -24.74 -14.59
N PRO A 3 34.70 -24.34 -13.31
CA PRO A 3 33.87 -23.23 -12.83
C PRO A 3 34.60 -21.88 -12.95
N LEU A 4 33.84 -20.80 -13.20
CA LEU A 4 34.30 -19.41 -13.15
C LEU A 4 34.08 -18.79 -11.76
N PRO A 5 34.90 -17.82 -11.33
CA PRO A 5 35.10 -17.52 -9.91
C PRO A 5 34.17 -16.43 -9.34
N LEU A 6 33.83 -16.64 -8.07
CA LEU A 6 33.20 -15.68 -7.15
C LEU A 6 34.10 -14.46 -6.92
N ARG A 7 33.53 -13.25 -7.01
CA ARG A 7 34.18 -12.00 -6.60
C ARG A 7 33.72 -11.60 -5.21
N THR A 8 34.63 -11.75 -4.24
CA THR A 8 34.54 -11.25 -2.87
C THR A 8 34.68 -9.73 -2.83
N LYS A 9 33.80 -9.03 -2.10
CA LYS A 9 34.01 -7.61 -1.71
C LYS A 9 33.67 -7.39 -0.23
N THR A 10 34.75 -7.43 0.56
CA THR A 10 35.11 -6.66 1.75
C THR A 10 34.02 -5.84 2.49
N LEU A 11 33.71 -6.27 3.72
CA LEU A 11 33.10 -5.44 4.78
C LEU A 11 34.15 -4.47 5.37
N ILE A 12 33.76 -3.22 5.58
CA ILE A 12 34.49 -2.26 6.43
C ILE A 12 33.59 -1.94 7.64
N ALA A 13 34.04 -2.36 8.82
CA ALA A 13 33.45 -2.01 10.11
C ALA A 13 34.05 -0.70 10.61
N LEU A 14 33.20 0.25 11.03
CA LEU A 14 33.61 1.47 11.73
C LEU A 14 32.98 1.46 13.14
N LEU A 15 33.85 1.20 14.11
CA LEU A 15 33.63 1.39 15.54
C LEU A 15 33.80 2.88 15.88
N ALA A 16 32.82 3.47 16.56
CA ALA A 16 33.00 4.72 17.30
C ALA A 16 32.41 4.56 18.71
N LEU A 17 33.32 4.39 19.68
CA LEU A 17 33.08 4.46 21.11
C LEU A 17 33.15 5.94 21.54
N GLY A 18 32.14 6.41 22.28
CA GLY A 18 32.14 7.72 22.94
C GLY A 18 31.53 7.62 24.33
N THR A 19 32.38 7.70 25.35
CA THR A 19 32.08 7.54 26.78
C THR A 19 31.91 8.88 27.52
N ILE A 20 30.89 8.92 28.38
CA ILE A 20 30.83 9.47 29.76
C ILE A 20 30.99 11.00 29.98
N ALA A 21 29.99 11.60 30.64
CA ALA A 21 30.18 12.35 31.90
C ALA A 21 28.84 12.69 32.57
N THR A 22 28.55 12.02 33.68
CA THR A 22 27.55 12.42 34.68
C THR A 22 28.18 13.39 35.67
N GLN A 23 27.55 14.54 35.92
CA GLN A 23 27.77 15.31 37.16
C GLN A 23 26.43 15.80 37.70
N GLY A 24 26.11 15.35 38.91
CA GLY A 24 25.18 16.03 39.80
C GLY A 24 25.97 16.96 40.72
N MET A 25 25.38 18.10 41.07
CA MET A 25 25.73 18.85 42.27
C MET A 25 24.49 19.52 42.86
N ALA A 26 24.58 19.68 44.17
CA ALA A 26 23.51 19.86 45.13
C ALA A 26 22.97 21.29 45.22
N ALA A 27 21.83 21.36 45.91
CA ALA A 27 21.09 22.54 46.32
C ALA A 27 21.90 23.49 47.21
N ALA A 28 21.57 24.78 47.12
CA ALA A 28 21.78 25.77 48.17
C ALA A 28 20.58 26.73 48.21
N CYS A 29 19.99 26.84 49.39
CA CYS A 29 18.88 27.74 49.74
C CYS A 29 19.38 29.19 49.85
N ILE A 30 18.59 30.15 49.37
CA ILE A 30 18.62 31.54 49.86
C ILE A 30 17.17 32.06 49.98
N ASP A 31 16.91 32.60 51.17
CA ASP A 31 15.66 33.14 51.71
C ASP A 31 15.21 34.47 51.06
N PRO A 32 13.95 34.90 51.30
CA PRO A 32 13.24 35.96 50.60
C PRO A 32 13.42 37.32 51.27
N SER A 33 13.30 38.40 50.50
CA SER A 33 12.66 39.65 50.95
C SER A 33 12.58 40.68 49.83
N SER A 34 11.49 41.45 49.88
CA SER A 34 11.30 42.80 49.37
C SER A 34 10.99 43.02 47.89
N GLY A 35 9.81 43.58 47.64
CA GLY A 35 9.47 44.17 46.36
C GLY A 35 7.98 44.24 46.01
N VAL A 36 7.11 44.59 46.96
CA VAL A 36 5.72 44.96 46.61
C VAL A 36 5.76 46.33 45.93
N SER A 37 5.37 46.40 44.67
CA SER A 37 4.94 47.64 44.02
C SER A 37 3.62 47.38 43.32
N GLN A 38 2.60 48.08 43.82
CA GLN A 38 1.22 48.03 43.40
C GLN A 38 1.09 48.55 41.96
N LEU A 39 0.46 47.74 41.09
CA LEU A 39 -0.01 48.17 39.77
C LEU A 39 -1.45 48.71 39.91
N PRO A 40 -1.88 49.74 39.18
CA PRO A 40 -3.21 50.31 39.33
C PRO A 40 -4.28 49.39 38.75
N GLU A 41 -5.39 49.30 39.48
CA GLU A 41 -6.62 48.58 39.16
C GLU A 41 -7.24 49.13 37.87
N GLN A 42 -7.16 48.36 36.78
CA GLN A 42 -7.91 48.62 35.55
C GLN A 42 -9.24 47.86 35.63
N SER A 43 -10.32 48.59 35.37
CA SER A 43 -11.70 48.12 35.41
C SER A 43 -11.93 47.04 34.36
N GLU A 44 -12.33 45.83 34.77
CA GLU A 44 -12.70 44.75 33.84
C GLU A 44 -13.98 45.10 33.06
N PRO A 45 -14.03 44.90 31.73
CA PRO A 45 -15.26 45.02 30.97
C PRO A 45 -16.20 43.82 31.23
N ARG A 46 -17.49 44.11 31.36
CA ARG A 46 -18.57 43.13 31.56
C ARG A 46 -18.56 42.05 30.46
N PRO A 47 -18.73 40.76 30.77
CA PRO A 47 -18.77 39.70 29.76
C PRO A 47 -19.97 39.90 28.83
N ALA A 48 -19.71 39.89 27.51
CA ALA A 48 -20.76 39.79 26.52
C ALA A 48 -21.44 38.41 26.60
N GLN A 49 -22.76 38.39 26.56
CA GLN A 49 -23.51 37.13 26.48
C GLN A 49 -23.23 36.44 25.14
N PRO A 50 -23.01 35.11 25.11
CA PRO A 50 -22.77 34.40 23.86
C PRO A 50 -24.04 34.39 22.99
N GLU A 51 -23.90 34.81 21.74
CA GLU A 51 -24.96 34.73 20.73
C GLU A 51 -25.39 33.27 20.50
N PRO A 52 -26.68 33.00 20.24
CA PRO A 52 -27.16 31.66 19.92
C PRO A 52 -26.49 31.17 18.62
N ARG A 53 -25.80 30.04 18.71
CA ARG A 53 -25.18 29.39 17.55
C ARG A 53 -26.24 29.13 16.47
N PRO A 54 -25.96 29.45 15.19
CA PRO A 54 -26.82 29.07 14.08
C PRO A 54 -27.08 27.57 14.13
N ALA A 55 -28.33 27.15 13.89
CA ALA A 55 -28.68 25.74 13.80
C ALA A 55 -27.78 25.07 12.75
N LEU A 56 -27.06 24.04 13.16
CA LEU A 56 -26.29 23.19 12.25
C LEU A 56 -27.26 22.64 11.21
N GLU A 57 -26.96 22.88 9.93
CA GLU A 57 -27.63 22.20 8.84
C GLU A 57 -27.54 20.68 9.07
N PRO A 58 -28.58 19.91 8.74
CA PRO A 58 -28.59 18.48 9.01
C PRO A 58 -27.40 17.81 8.31
N GLU A 59 -26.59 17.09 9.09
CA GLU A 59 -25.42 16.41 8.56
C GLU A 59 -25.82 15.43 7.43
N PRO A 60 -25.03 15.36 6.34
CA PRO A 60 -25.29 14.41 5.27
C PRO A 60 -25.26 12.99 5.83
N ARG A 61 -26.31 12.21 5.50
CA ARG A 61 -26.46 10.83 5.94
C ARG A 61 -25.29 9.97 5.42
N PRO A 62 -24.68 9.10 6.25
CA PRO A 62 -23.67 8.16 5.76
C PRO A 62 -24.37 7.06 4.97
N GLY A 63 -24.06 6.92 3.67
CA GLY A 63 -24.60 5.79 2.89
C GLY A 63 -24.59 5.86 1.35
N ASN A 64 -24.14 6.94 0.70
CA ASN A 64 -24.02 6.96 -0.76
C ASN A 64 -22.76 7.71 -1.25
N TRP A 65 -21.58 7.28 -0.83
CA TRP A 65 -20.37 7.75 -1.49
C TRP A 65 -20.18 6.92 -2.75
N GLU A 66 -20.52 7.50 -3.90
CA GLU A 66 -20.15 6.93 -5.19
C GLU A 66 -18.63 7.13 -5.33
N ALA A 67 -17.89 6.05 -5.58
CA ALA A 67 -16.45 6.15 -5.84
C ALA A 67 -16.23 7.09 -7.03
N ALA A 68 -15.25 7.99 -6.94
CA ALA A 68 -14.95 8.92 -8.02
C ALA A 68 -14.72 8.17 -9.34
N THR A 69 -15.42 8.57 -10.39
CA THR A 69 -15.32 7.94 -11.70
C THR A 69 -14.08 8.44 -12.46
N VAL A 70 -13.74 7.75 -13.57
CA VAL A 70 -12.67 8.21 -14.47
C VAL A 70 -12.97 9.63 -14.97
N GLU A 71 -14.24 9.92 -15.27
CA GLU A 71 -14.70 11.21 -15.76
C GLU A 71 -14.52 12.34 -14.73
N ASP A 72 -14.65 12.03 -13.43
CA ASP A 72 -14.46 12.99 -12.34
C ASP A 72 -12.98 13.38 -12.18
N LEU A 73 -12.08 12.42 -12.38
CA LEU A 73 -10.64 12.59 -12.15
C LEU A 73 -9.88 13.03 -13.42
N VAL A 74 -10.36 12.65 -14.60
CA VAL A 74 -9.63 12.78 -15.86
C VAL A 74 -10.44 13.57 -16.89
N THR A 75 -10.13 14.87 -17.00
CA THR A 75 -10.74 15.72 -18.04
C THR A 75 -10.47 15.19 -19.45
N ARG A 76 -11.34 15.52 -20.42
CA ARG A 76 -11.14 15.15 -21.84
C ARG A 76 -9.78 15.57 -22.41
N ALA A 77 -9.26 16.73 -22.01
CA ALA A 77 -7.96 17.20 -22.46
C ALA A 77 -6.81 16.37 -21.87
N MET A 78 -6.95 15.96 -20.60
CA MET A 78 -6.00 15.09 -19.92
C MET A 78 -6.04 13.67 -20.52
N SER A 79 -7.23 13.10 -20.72
CA SER A 79 -7.41 11.79 -21.36
C SER A 79 -6.73 11.72 -22.73
N ARG A 80 -6.94 12.71 -23.61
CA ARG A 80 -6.24 12.78 -24.91
C ARG A 80 -4.72 12.85 -24.79
N ARG A 81 -4.19 13.47 -23.73
CA ARG A 81 -2.74 13.53 -23.50
C ARG A 81 -2.23 12.17 -23.03
N ILE A 82 -2.85 11.58 -22.01
CA ILE A 82 -2.53 10.25 -21.50
C ILE A 82 -2.52 9.22 -22.64
N LEU A 83 -3.61 9.13 -23.40
CA LEU A 83 -3.74 8.13 -24.46
C LEU A 83 -2.71 8.31 -25.59
N ARG A 84 -2.26 9.54 -25.87
CA ARG A 84 -1.16 9.77 -26.84
C ARG A 84 0.18 9.30 -26.30
N THR A 85 0.47 9.58 -25.03
CA THR A 85 1.71 9.11 -24.39
C THR A 85 1.74 7.59 -24.40
N VAL A 86 0.67 6.94 -23.90
CA VAL A 86 0.58 5.48 -23.85
C VAL A 86 0.67 4.88 -25.26
N ALA A 87 -0.07 5.41 -26.24
CA ALA A 87 0.00 4.95 -27.63
C ALA A 87 1.43 4.91 -28.19
N ALA A 88 2.25 5.91 -27.86
CA ALA A 88 3.64 5.96 -28.30
C ALA A 88 4.53 4.95 -27.55
N GLU A 89 4.29 4.70 -26.27
CA GLU A 89 5.08 3.79 -25.44
C GLU A 89 4.79 2.32 -25.71
N VAL A 90 3.52 1.95 -25.92
CA VAL A 90 3.09 0.55 -26.10
C VAL A 90 2.88 0.16 -27.57
N ASP A 91 3.19 1.06 -28.51
CA ASP A 91 3.03 0.87 -29.96
C ASP A 91 1.60 0.42 -30.36
N ARG A 92 0.60 1.16 -29.88
CA ARG A 92 -0.82 0.92 -30.18
C ARG A 92 -1.50 2.16 -30.76
N PRO A 93 -2.44 2.01 -31.70
CA PRO A 93 -3.19 3.16 -32.20
C PRO A 93 -4.02 3.78 -31.07
N ILE A 94 -4.03 5.11 -30.96
CA ILE A 94 -4.81 5.83 -29.93
C ILE A 94 -6.28 5.38 -29.92
N SER A 95 -6.85 5.05 -31.08
CA SER A 95 -8.24 4.61 -31.22
C SER A 95 -8.55 3.24 -30.62
N SER A 96 -7.54 2.40 -30.36
CA SER A 96 -7.75 1.14 -29.63
C SER A 96 -7.65 1.30 -28.12
N LEU A 97 -7.12 2.42 -27.63
CA LEU A 97 -6.86 2.62 -26.21
C LEU A 97 -7.99 3.36 -25.51
N ARG A 98 -8.24 2.97 -24.25
CA ARG A 98 -9.10 3.70 -23.32
C ARG A 98 -8.55 3.64 -21.90
N ILE A 99 -8.92 4.62 -21.08
CA ILE A 99 -8.65 4.61 -19.63
C ILE A 99 -9.79 3.80 -19.00
N ALA A 100 -9.45 2.69 -18.35
CA ALA A 100 -10.41 1.79 -17.70
C ALA A 100 -10.74 2.22 -16.27
N ALA A 101 -9.75 2.69 -15.53
CA ALA A 101 -9.89 3.11 -14.15
C ALA A 101 -8.91 4.24 -13.83
N ALA A 102 -9.28 5.08 -12.87
CA ALA A 102 -8.43 6.14 -12.32
C ALA A 102 -8.72 6.30 -10.83
N GLU A 103 -7.69 6.51 -10.02
CA GLU A 103 -7.83 6.94 -8.63
C GLU A 103 -6.78 7.99 -8.27
N THR A 104 -7.07 8.83 -7.28
CA THR A 104 -6.07 9.75 -6.74
C THR A 104 -5.02 8.99 -5.95
N ALA A 105 -3.76 9.41 -6.10
CA ALA A 105 -2.66 8.85 -5.34
C ALA A 105 -1.67 9.96 -4.93
N THR A 106 -0.75 9.60 -4.04
CA THR A 106 0.39 10.42 -3.64
C THR A 106 1.65 9.60 -3.84
N TRP A 107 2.64 10.19 -4.51
CA TRP A 107 3.88 9.52 -4.87
C TRP A 107 5.09 10.11 -4.17
N ASP A 108 6.09 9.27 -3.96
CA ASP A 108 7.44 9.68 -3.59
C ASP A 108 8.24 10.16 -4.81
N GLY A 109 9.54 10.39 -4.62
CA GLY A 109 10.44 10.82 -5.70
C GLY A 109 10.63 9.80 -6.83
N CYS A 110 10.22 8.54 -6.65
CA CYS A 110 10.24 7.50 -7.69
C CYS A 110 8.88 7.31 -8.35
N MET A 111 7.95 8.25 -8.16
CA MET A 111 6.59 8.15 -8.69
C MET A 111 5.85 6.90 -8.18
N GLY A 112 6.21 6.38 -7.00
CA GLY A 112 5.61 5.18 -6.42
C GLY A 112 5.96 3.88 -7.17
N ILE A 113 6.99 3.87 -8.01
CA ILE A 113 7.57 2.67 -8.60
C ILE A 113 8.70 2.19 -7.70
N TYR A 114 8.56 0.96 -7.20
CA TYR A 114 9.55 0.26 -6.41
C TYR A 114 10.52 -0.48 -7.34
N GLU A 115 11.81 -0.28 -7.09
CA GLU A 115 12.92 -1.06 -7.60
C GLU A 115 13.80 -1.47 -6.41
N PRO A 116 14.33 -2.71 -6.39
CA PRO A 116 15.32 -3.12 -5.40
C PRO A 116 16.51 -2.15 -5.35
N ASP A 117 17.02 -1.90 -4.14
CA ASP A 117 18.13 -0.99 -3.85
C ASP A 117 17.94 0.49 -4.29
N GLN A 118 16.76 0.88 -4.78
CA GLN A 118 16.51 2.26 -5.17
C GLN A 118 16.06 3.11 -3.98
N PHE A 119 16.78 4.21 -3.75
CA PHE A 119 16.38 5.22 -2.78
C PHE A 119 15.48 6.28 -3.44
N CYS A 120 14.28 6.42 -2.89
CA CYS A 120 13.30 7.42 -3.32
C CYS A 120 13.27 8.59 -2.35
N THR A 121 13.21 9.81 -2.87
CA THR A 121 13.06 10.99 -2.01
C THR A 121 11.70 10.95 -1.30
N MET A 122 11.68 11.17 0.01
CA MET A 122 10.45 11.30 0.78
C MET A 122 9.77 12.64 0.48
N ILE A 123 8.96 12.66 -0.58
CA ILE A 123 8.14 13.80 -1.01
C ILE A 123 6.70 13.34 -1.22
N ALA A 124 5.74 14.26 -1.10
CA ALA A 124 4.33 13.99 -1.37
C ALA A 124 3.92 14.63 -2.70
N ILE A 125 4.10 13.90 -3.81
CA ILE A 125 3.70 14.34 -5.15
C ILE A 125 2.26 13.91 -5.39
N SER A 126 1.34 14.87 -5.47
CA SER A 126 -0.06 14.57 -5.81
C SER A 126 -0.19 14.05 -7.24
N GLY A 127 -0.84 12.89 -7.38
CA GLY A 127 -0.90 12.14 -8.62
C GLY A 127 -2.22 11.42 -8.87
N LEU A 128 -2.18 10.58 -9.91
CA LEU A 128 -3.23 9.66 -10.32
C LEU A 128 -2.59 8.29 -10.58
N ARG A 129 -3.22 7.21 -10.12
CA ARG A 129 -2.99 5.86 -10.61
C ARG A 129 -4.03 5.58 -11.69
N LEU A 130 -3.58 5.10 -12.85
CA LEU A 130 -4.40 4.94 -14.04
C LEU A 130 -4.28 3.50 -14.56
N VAL A 131 -5.38 2.93 -15.02
CA VAL A 131 -5.38 1.69 -15.81
C VAL A 131 -5.74 2.07 -17.24
N VAL A 132 -4.87 1.75 -18.20
CA VAL A 132 -5.10 1.93 -19.63
C VAL A 132 -5.11 0.57 -20.30
N THR A 133 -5.97 0.36 -21.30
CA THR A 133 -6.12 -0.95 -21.96
C THR A 133 -6.48 -0.79 -23.42
N ASP A 134 -6.08 -1.78 -24.24
CA ASP A 134 -6.53 -1.96 -25.61
C ASP A 134 -7.62 -3.04 -25.76
N GLY A 135 -8.09 -3.61 -24.64
CA GLY A 135 -9.06 -4.71 -24.58
C GLY A 135 -8.43 -6.10 -24.50
N ASP A 136 -7.18 -6.28 -24.89
CA ASP A 136 -6.42 -7.53 -24.75
C ASP A 136 -5.36 -7.43 -23.63
N GLN A 137 -4.66 -6.30 -23.56
CA GLN A 137 -3.69 -5.99 -22.53
C GLN A 137 -4.13 -4.78 -21.72
N SER A 138 -3.68 -4.73 -20.48
CA SER A 138 -3.84 -3.57 -19.62
C SER A 138 -2.51 -3.19 -18.97
N TRP A 139 -2.32 -1.88 -18.78
CA TRP A 139 -1.11 -1.29 -18.22
C TRP A 139 -1.51 -0.31 -17.11
N VAL A 140 -0.79 -0.38 -15.99
CA VAL A 140 -0.92 0.59 -14.91
C VAL A 140 0.10 1.70 -15.06
N TYR A 141 -0.35 2.93 -14.87
CA TYR A 141 0.46 4.14 -14.94
C TYR A 141 0.34 4.98 -13.68
N HIS A 142 1.46 5.53 -13.22
CA HIS A 142 1.51 6.52 -12.15
C HIS A 142 1.80 7.88 -12.78
N ALA A 143 0.85 8.81 -12.66
CA ALA A 143 0.94 10.13 -13.26
C ALA A 143 0.91 11.23 -12.18
N ARG A 144 1.47 12.41 -12.50
CA ARG A 144 1.16 13.62 -11.75
C ARG A 144 -0.31 14.00 -11.93
N ARG A 145 -0.84 14.84 -11.03
CA ARG A 145 -2.25 15.24 -11.03
C ARG A 145 -2.74 15.85 -12.34
N ASP A 146 -1.85 16.50 -13.09
CA ASP A 146 -2.17 17.07 -14.40
C ASP A 146 -1.99 16.08 -15.57
N GLY A 147 -1.47 14.88 -15.34
CA GLY A 147 -1.24 13.87 -16.38
C GLY A 147 -0.19 14.27 -17.43
N ARG A 148 0.78 15.13 -17.09
CA ARG A 148 1.89 15.49 -18.01
C ARG A 148 3.11 14.61 -17.86
N GLU A 149 3.49 14.33 -16.62
CA GLU A 149 4.55 13.39 -16.27
C GLU A 149 3.91 12.11 -15.78
N MET A 150 4.30 10.98 -16.38
CA MET A 150 3.82 9.66 -16.01
C MET A 150 4.90 8.62 -16.21
N VAL A 151 4.83 7.57 -15.40
CA VAL A 151 5.71 6.41 -15.44
C VAL A 151 4.83 5.17 -15.53
N GLN A 152 5.15 4.26 -16.44
CA GLN A 152 4.50 2.96 -16.50
C GLN A 152 4.97 2.11 -15.31
N ASN A 153 4.05 1.37 -14.70
CA ASN A 153 4.38 0.34 -13.74
C ASN A 153 4.66 -0.98 -14.49
N PRO A 154 5.93 -1.41 -14.60
CA PRO A 154 6.29 -2.58 -15.42
C PRO A 154 5.85 -3.90 -14.78
N THR A 155 5.55 -3.92 -13.48
CA THR A 155 5.09 -5.10 -12.74
C THR A 155 3.62 -5.38 -12.98
N ALA A 156 2.82 -4.36 -13.32
CA ALA A 156 1.37 -4.44 -13.40
C ALA A 156 0.87 -4.37 -14.86
N ILE A 157 1.30 -5.36 -15.65
CA ILE A 157 0.83 -5.58 -17.03
C ILE A 157 0.05 -6.89 -17.07
N SER A 158 -1.24 -6.82 -17.40
CA SER A 158 -2.11 -7.99 -17.55
C SER A 158 -2.40 -8.29 -19.02
N ARG A 159 -2.81 -9.52 -19.30
CA ARG A 159 -3.06 -10.02 -20.67
C ARG A 159 -4.42 -10.71 -20.75
N ASN A 160 -4.77 -11.20 -21.95
CA ASN A 160 -5.96 -12.01 -22.20
C ASN A 160 -7.28 -11.32 -21.78
N GLY A 161 -7.30 -9.99 -21.86
CA GLY A 161 -8.46 -9.16 -21.52
C GLY A 161 -8.65 -8.91 -20.03
N LEU A 162 -7.76 -9.38 -19.15
CA LEU A 162 -7.82 -9.03 -17.73
C LEU A 162 -7.48 -7.55 -17.55
N ILE A 163 -8.42 -6.81 -16.98
CA ILE A 163 -8.29 -5.39 -16.70
C ILE A 163 -8.42 -5.22 -15.19
N PRO A 164 -7.34 -4.86 -14.47
CA PRO A 164 -7.45 -4.61 -13.05
C PRO A 164 -8.26 -3.34 -12.78
N ASP A 165 -8.81 -3.29 -11.58
CA ASP A 165 -9.34 -2.08 -10.97
C ASP A 165 -8.60 -1.85 -9.64
N PHE A 166 -9.04 -0.89 -8.83
CA PHE A 166 -8.46 -0.60 -7.55
C PHE A 166 -9.24 -1.25 -6.40
N ILE A 167 -8.51 -1.62 -5.35
CA ILE A 167 -9.13 -2.01 -4.08
C ILE A 167 -9.91 -0.78 -3.59
N PRO A 168 -11.20 -0.89 -3.22
CA PRO A 168 -11.95 0.23 -2.68
C PRO A 168 -11.38 0.65 -1.31
N PRO A 169 -11.44 1.92 -0.93
CA PRO A 169 -11.09 2.34 0.42
C PRO A 169 -12.08 1.70 1.41
N VAL A 170 -11.56 1.01 2.44
CA VAL A 170 -12.38 0.47 3.53
C VAL A 170 -12.81 1.66 4.40
N MET A 171 -14.09 2.00 4.41
CA MET A 171 -14.65 3.13 5.17
C MET A 171 -15.31 2.72 6.50
N SER A 172 -15.36 1.43 6.81
CA SER A 172 -15.83 0.91 8.10
C SER A 172 -14.73 0.89 9.16
N GLU A 173 -15.12 0.72 10.43
CA GLU A 173 -14.26 0.74 11.64
C GLU A 173 -12.87 0.15 11.39
N PRO A 174 -11.81 0.75 11.96
CA PRO A 174 -10.45 0.26 11.76
C PRO A 174 -10.41 -1.22 12.18
N GLU A 175 -10.30 -2.08 11.18
CA GLU A 175 -9.91 -3.47 11.39
C GLU A 175 -8.64 -3.39 12.24
N ALA A 176 -8.62 -4.10 13.38
CA ALA A 176 -7.50 -4.04 14.31
C ALA A 176 -6.20 -4.18 13.50
N GLU A 177 -5.25 -3.27 13.70
CA GLU A 177 -4.03 -3.26 12.88
C GLU A 177 -3.48 -4.68 12.82
N PRO A 178 -3.34 -5.25 11.61
CA PRO A 178 -2.95 -6.64 11.48
C PRO A 178 -1.62 -6.84 12.21
N GLU A 179 -1.49 -7.98 12.89
CA GLU A 179 -0.24 -8.36 13.55
C GLU A 179 0.94 -8.12 12.59
N ALA A 180 2.05 -7.60 13.12
CA ALA A 180 3.23 -7.32 12.30
C ALA A 180 3.68 -8.59 11.57
N HIS A 181 3.62 -8.56 10.24
CA HIS A 181 3.82 -9.73 9.39
C HIS A 181 4.75 -9.39 8.22
N ILE A 182 5.42 -10.43 7.74
CA ILE A 182 6.16 -10.41 6.48
C ILE A 182 5.16 -10.49 5.33
N PHE A 183 4.22 -11.44 5.43
CA PHE A 183 3.22 -11.68 4.40
C PHE A 183 1.95 -12.29 4.98
N ARG A 184 0.81 -11.92 4.41
CA ARG A 184 -0.50 -12.38 4.82
C ARG A 184 -1.37 -12.62 3.61
N SER A 185 -2.12 -13.72 3.64
CA SER A 185 -3.13 -14.08 2.65
C SER A 185 -4.46 -14.28 3.35
N VAL A 186 -5.48 -13.57 2.90
CA VAL A 186 -6.86 -13.69 3.37
C VAL A 186 -7.72 -14.19 2.22
N GLU A 187 -8.30 -15.37 2.38
CA GLU A 187 -9.22 -15.97 1.45
C GLU A 187 -10.65 -15.80 1.97
N SER A 188 -11.53 -15.31 1.10
CA SER A 188 -12.94 -15.04 1.38
C SER A 188 -13.81 -15.45 0.19
N GLY A 189 -15.11 -15.64 0.41
CA GLY A 189 -16.05 -15.97 -0.68
C GLY A 189 -16.17 -17.46 -1.02
N SER A 190 -15.73 -18.36 -0.14
CA SER A 190 -15.99 -19.80 -0.30
C SER A 190 -17.44 -20.16 0.08
N LEU A 191 -17.99 -21.24 -0.49
CA LEU A 191 -19.37 -21.72 -0.27
C LEU A 191 -19.73 -21.96 1.21
N THR A 192 -18.73 -22.14 2.08
CA THR A 192 -18.93 -22.35 3.53
C THR A 192 -19.11 -21.04 4.30
N GLY A 193 -18.82 -19.89 3.68
CA GLY A 193 -18.78 -18.58 4.33
C GLY A 193 -17.61 -18.42 5.31
N ALA A 194 -16.68 -19.38 5.34
CA ALA A 194 -15.49 -19.31 6.17
C ALA A 194 -14.45 -18.37 5.54
N GLN A 195 -13.84 -17.54 6.39
CA GLN A 195 -12.66 -16.76 6.03
C GLN A 195 -11.42 -17.50 6.52
N PHE A 196 -10.52 -17.81 5.59
CA PHE A 196 -9.22 -18.40 5.91
C PHE A 196 -8.15 -17.33 5.83
N GLU A 197 -7.32 -17.26 6.87
CA GLU A 197 -6.16 -16.37 6.90
C GLU A 197 -4.91 -17.21 7.11
N THR A 198 -3.90 -17.00 6.28
CA THR A 198 -2.55 -17.54 6.51
C THR A 198 -1.59 -16.38 6.64
N VAL A 199 -0.84 -16.31 7.73
CA VAL A 199 0.05 -15.19 8.05
C VAL A 199 1.44 -15.70 8.43
N LEU A 200 2.46 -15.14 7.78
CA LEU A 200 3.86 -15.29 8.13
C LEU A 200 4.28 -14.09 8.97
N LEU A 201 4.48 -14.33 10.26
CA LEU A 201 4.92 -13.32 11.23
C LEU A 201 6.42 -12.99 11.07
N THR A 202 6.83 -11.86 11.62
CA THR A 202 8.23 -11.39 11.59
C THR A 202 9.20 -12.25 12.38
N ASP A 203 8.71 -13.12 13.27
CA ASP A 203 9.49 -14.13 14.01
C ASP A 203 9.62 -15.47 13.24
N GLY A 204 9.12 -15.54 12.01
CA GLY A 204 9.16 -16.73 11.16
C GLY A 204 8.08 -17.77 11.45
N ARG A 205 7.12 -17.48 12.33
CA ARG A 205 5.95 -18.34 12.55
C ARG A 205 4.92 -18.15 11.45
N LEU A 206 4.49 -19.27 10.89
CA LEU A 206 3.42 -19.39 9.92
C LEU A 206 2.16 -19.89 10.63
N LEU A 207 1.13 -19.04 10.68
CA LEU A 207 -0.15 -19.36 11.31
C LEU A 207 -1.23 -19.53 10.24
N ARG A 208 -2.09 -20.54 10.39
CA ARG A 208 -3.37 -20.63 9.66
C ARG A 208 -4.51 -20.40 10.63
N LYS A 209 -5.37 -19.45 10.31
CA LYS A 209 -6.55 -19.06 11.07
C LYS A 209 -7.82 -19.31 10.25
N GLU A 210 -8.88 -19.73 10.90
CA GLU A 210 -10.23 -19.83 10.34
C GLU A 210 -11.16 -18.95 11.18
N ASN A 211 -11.80 -17.95 10.58
CA ASN A 211 -12.64 -16.97 11.26
C ASN A 211 -11.94 -16.36 12.50
N GLY A 212 -10.65 -16.05 12.37
CA GLY A 212 -9.80 -15.49 13.43
C GLY A 212 -9.23 -16.49 14.45
N LYS A 213 -9.68 -17.75 14.46
CA LYS A 213 -9.16 -18.79 15.35
C LYS A 213 -7.95 -19.49 14.74
N VAL A 214 -6.82 -19.53 15.46
CA VAL A 214 -5.64 -20.31 15.04
C VAL A 214 -5.98 -21.80 15.00
N MET A 215 -5.77 -22.42 13.84
CA MET A 215 -6.02 -23.83 13.56
C MET A 215 -4.73 -24.63 13.50
N SER A 216 -3.67 -24.03 12.96
CA SER A 216 -2.33 -24.62 12.91
C SER A 216 -1.25 -23.53 12.97
N GLU A 217 -0.07 -23.95 13.45
CA GLU A 217 1.11 -23.10 13.61
C GLU A 217 2.35 -23.92 13.25
N ARG A 218 3.26 -23.30 12.50
CA ARG A 218 4.53 -23.89 12.11
C ARG A 218 5.64 -22.86 12.20
N GLN A 219 6.80 -23.24 12.75
CA GLN A 219 8.01 -22.44 12.64
C GLN A 219 8.71 -22.73 11.31
N LEU A 220 8.90 -21.71 10.48
CA LEU A 220 9.74 -21.80 9.30
C LEU A 220 11.22 -21.63 9.68
N SER A 221 12.10 -22.27 8.90
CA SER A 221 13.54 -22.01 9.00
C SER A 221 13.88 -20.62 8.47
N ALA A 222 14.99 -20.04 8.93
CA ALA A 222 15.47 -18.74 8.44
C ALA A 222 15.69 -18.74 6.93
N GLU A 223 16.18 -19.85 6.36
CA GLU A 223 16.39 -20.00 4.91
C GLU A 223 15.07 -19.91 4.13
N GLN A 224 14.01 -20.56 4.62
CA GLN A 224 12.68 -20.49 3.99
C GLN A 224 12.09 -19.07 4.03
N VAL A 225 12.24 -18.38 5.17
CA VAL A 225 11.77 -17.00 5.32
C VAL A 225 12.51 -16.08 4.35
N THR A 226 13.85 -16.12 4.35
CA THR A 226 14.67 -15.28 3.45
C THR A 226 14.42 -15.60 1.98
N ALA A 227 14.22 -16.88 1.62
CA ALA A 227 13.90 -17.26 0.25
C ALA A 227 12.56 -16.65 -0.21
N PHE A 228 11.56 -16.61 0.66
CA PHE A 228 10.27 -16.00 0.34
C PHE A 228 10.34 -14.47 0.30
N GLU A 229 11.06 -13.84 1.21
CA GLU A 229 11.33 -12.39 1.17
C GLU A 229 12.01 -11.99 -0.15
N GLN A 230 12.97 -12.80 -0.63
CA GLN A 230 13.63 -12.58 -1.92
C GLN A 230 12.64 -12.64 -3.09
N VAL A 231 11.65 -13.55 -3.05
CA VAL A 231 10.59 -13.57 -4.08
C VAL A 231 9.80 -12.26 -4.07
N LEU A 232 9.43 -11.73 -2.90
CA LEU A 232 8.70 -10.46 -2.83
C LEU A 232 9.50 -9.29 -3.42
N GLU A 233 10.81 -9.26 -3.17
CA GLU A 233 11.73 -8.25 -3.70
C GLU A 233 11.93 -8.39 -5.23
N ASP A 234 12.29 -9.59 -5.70
CA ASP A 234 12.54 -9.88 -7.11
C ASP A 234 11.31 -9.64 -7.98
N GLN A 235 10.12 -9.99 -7.46
CA GLN A 235 8.84 -9.75 -8.13
C GLN A 235 8.30 -8.34 -7.93
N ARG A 236 8.98 -7.50 -7.14
CA ARG A 236 8.60 -6.10 -6.86
C ARG A 236 7.16 -6.00 -6.36
N PHE A 237 6.78 -6.85 -5.41
CA PHE A 237 5.42 -6.89 -4.86
C PHE A 237 4.83 -5.51 -4.49
N PRO A 238 5.59 -4.53 -3.96
CA PRO A 238 5.08 -3.18 -3.70
C PRO A 238 4.42 -2.50 -4.91
N ASN A 239 4.84 -2.82 -6.14
CA ASN A 239 4.26 -2.27 -7.37
C ASN A 239 2.84 -2.78 -7.62
N LEU A 240 2.39 -3.85 -6.96
CA LEU A 240 1.02 -4.35 -7.07
C LEU A 240 0.05 -3.66 -6.10
N ASN A 241 0.54 -2.72 -5.29
CA ASN A 241 -0.26 -2.06 -4.27
C ASN A 241 -1.52 -1.39 -4.84
N ARG A 242 -2.63 -1.60 -4.15
CA ARG A 242 -3.99 -1.15 -4.48
C ARG A 242 -4.62 -1.81 -5.70
N LEU A 243 -3.93 -2.71 -6.39
CA LEU A 243 -4.49 -3.35 -7.57
C LEU A 243 -5.40 -4.53 -7.20
N ARG A 244 -6.47 -4.69 -7.97
CA ARG A 244 -7.46 -5.74 -7.81
C ARG A 244 -7.71 -6.42 -9.15
N TYR A 245 -7.36 -7.70 -9.23
CA TYR A 245 -7.47 -8.56 -10.40
C TYR A 245 -8.69 -9.46 -10.27
N ILE A 246 -9.85 -8.93 -10.62
CA ILE A 246 -11.13 -9.62 -10.56
C ILE A 246 -11.75 -9.67 -11.95
N THR A 247 -12.63 -10.65 -12.19
CA THR A 247 -13.42 -10.76 -13.42
C THR A 247 -14.90 -10.57 -13.10
N ASP A 248 -15.75 -10.48 -14.12
CA ASP A 248 -17.22 -10.43 -13.95
C ASP A 248 -17.83 -11.74 -13.40
N ALA A 249 -17.00 -12.74 -13.09
CA ALA A 249 -17.43 -13.99 -12.48
C ALA A 249 -18.06 -13.76 -11.09
N ALA A 250 -19.00 -14.62 -10.72
CA ALA A 250 -19.66 -14.52 -9.42
C ALA A 250 -18.67 -14.83 -8.29
N PHE A 251 -18.46 -13.87 -7.38
CA PHE A 251 -17.62 -14.00 -6.18
C PHE A 251 -18.04 -15.13 -5.23
N ALA A 252 -19.23 -15.70 -5.40
CA ALA A 252 -19.72 -16.82 -4.61
C ALA A 252 -19.18 -18.18 -5.08
N ASP A 253 -18.72 -18.26 -6.34
CA ASP A 253 -18.25 -19.51 -6.95
C ASP A 253 -16.73 -19.64 -6.90
N TYR A 254 -16.01 -18.53 -6.71
CA TYR A 254 -14.55 -18.49 -6.71
C TYR A 254 -14.03 -17.67 -5.54
N PRO A 255 -13.05 -18.18 -4.79
CA PRO A 255 -12.48 -17.46 -3.67
C PRO A 255 -11.77 -16.20 -4.15
N THR A 256 -11.93 -15.13 -3.36
CA THR A 256 -11.19 -13.89 -3.48
C THR A 256 -10.09 -13.89 -2.44
N VAL A 257 -8.85 -13.71 -2.91
CA VAL A 257 -7.65 -13.72 -2.08
C VAL A 257 -7.08 -12.31 -2.03
N GLN A 258 -6.92 -11.78 -0.82
CA GLN A 258 -6.18 -10.55 -0.55
C GLN A 258 -4.80 -10.91 -0.01
N LEU A 259 -3.76 -10.42 -0.68
CA LEU A 259 -2.37 -10.54 -0.26
C LEU A 259 -1.90 -9.21 0.32
N SER A 260 -1.17 -9.25 1.42
CA SER A 260 -0.51 -8.08 1.99
C SER A 260 0.90 -8.36 2.47
N ALA A 261 1.76 -7.36 2.29
CA ALA A 261 3.11 -7.29 2.84
C ALA A 261 3.36 -5.86 3.31
N MET A 262 3.74 -5.67 4.57
CA MET A 262 3.80 -4.34 5.19
C MET A 262 2.48 -3.58 5.05
N HIS A 263 2.46 -2.47 4.28
CA HIS A 263 1.28 -1.66 3.99
C HIS A 263 0.78 -1.84 2.54
N TYR A 264 1.46 -2.68 1.75
CA TYR A 264 1.09 -2.97 0.37
C TYR A 264 0.05 -4.08 0.34
N GLN A 265 -0.95 -3.90 -0.50
CA GLN A 265 -2.03 -4.87 -0.66
C GLN A 265 -2.42 -5.04 -2.12
N THR A 266 -2.68 -6.27 -2.53
CA THR A 266 -3.24 -6.61 -3.84
C THR A 266 -4.30 -7.69 -3.64
N THR A 267 -5.32 -7.68 -4.48
CA THR A 267 -6.40 -8.68 -4.43
C THR A 267 -6.53 -9.37 -5.77
N TYR A 268 -6.84 -10.65 -5.77
CA TYR A 268 -7.21 -11.38 -6.98
C TYR A 268 -8.33 -12.37 -6.69
N ILE A 269 -9.13 -12.67 -7.71
CA ILE A 269 -10.00 -13.85 -7.70
C ILE A 269 -9.21 -15.02 -8.31
N ASP A 270 -9.35 -16.22 -7.74
CA ASP A 270 -8.58 -17.41 -8.15
C ASP A 270 -8.62 -17.64 -9.67
N LEU A 271 -9.80 -17.46 -10.29
CA LEU A 271 -9.99 -17.60 -11.74
C LEU A 271 -9.13 -16.65 -12.60
N ALA A 272 -8.68 -15.53 -12.05
CA ALA A 272 -7.93 -14.51 -12.78
C ALA A 272 -6.41 -14.69 -12.70
N ILE A 273 -5.89 -15.60 -11.86
CA ILE A 273 -4.47 -15.65 -11.54
C ILE A 273 -3.60 -15.93 -12.78
N ASP A 274 -4.03 -16.82 -13.67
CA ASP A 274 -3.30 -17.19 -14.88
C ASP A 274 -3.13 -16.03 -15.88
N ASP A 275 -4.05 -15.07 -15.84
CA ASP A 275 -4.05 -13.87 -16.69
C ASP A 275 -3.48 -12.63 -15.98
N ALA A 276 -3.26 -12.73 -14.66
CA ALA A 276 -2.66 -11.69 -13.84
C ALA A 276 -1.18 -11.48 -14.19
N PRO A 277 -0.55 -10.38 -13.76
CA PRO A 277 0.85 -10.14 -14.09
C PRO A 277 1.76 -11.28 -13.60
N PRO A 278 2.79 -11.66 -14.36
CA PRO A 278 3.69 -12.77 -13.99
C PRO A 278 4.30 -12.64 -12.59
N ALA A 279 4.54 -11.40 -12.14
CA ALA A 279 5.02 -11.11 -10.80
C ALA A 279 4.04 -11.57 -9.71
N LEU A 280 2.73 -11.35 -9.90
CA LEU A 280 1.70 -11.82 -8.97
C LEU A 280 1.62 -13.35 -8.99
N GLN A 281 1.68 -13.96 -10.18
CA GLN A 281 1.69 -15.42 -10.33
C GLN A 281 2.86 -16.06 -9.55
N ALA A 282 4.07 -15.52 -9.69
CA ALA A 282 5.25 -16.01 -9.00
C ALA A 282 5.14 -15.88 -7.47
N VAL A 283 4.59 -14.77 -6.97
CA VAL A 283 4.35 -14.58 -5.52
C VAL A 283 3.31 -15.59 -5.01
N VAL A 284 2.20 -15.78 -5.74
CA VAL A 284 1.16 -16.75 -5.36
C VAL A 284 1.69 -18.18 -5.38
N GLN A 285 2.47 -18.55 -6.39
CA GLN A 285 3.11 -19.86 -6.47
C GLN A 285 4.04 -20.10 -5.29
N ALA A 286 4.98 -19.19 -5.02
CA ALA A 286 5.92 -19.32 -3.91
C ALA A 286 5.20 -19.39 -2.55
N TRP A 287 4.12 -18.63 -2.38
CA TRP A 287 3.30 -18.67 -1.17
C TRP A 287 2.56 -20.01 -1.01
N SER A 288 2.01 -20.55 -2.09
CA SER A 288 1.35 -21.86 -2.09
C SER A 288 2.34 -22.97 -1.71
N GLU A 289 3.55 -22.97 -2.29
CA GLU A 289 4.61 -23.93 -1.98
C GLU A 289 5.05 -23.83 -0.51
N LEU A 290 5.20 -22.61 0.03
CA LEU A 290 5.59 -22.38 1.42
C LEU A 290 4.53 -22.87 2.42
N THR A 291 3.25 -22.77 2.03
CA THR A 291 2.11 -23.06 2.92
C THR A 291 1.56 -24.47 2.78
N ALA A 292 1.95 -25.24 1.76
CA ALA A 292 1.37 -26.54 1.41
C ALA A 292 1.26 -27.55 2.58
N GLU A 293 2.18 -27.52 3.55
CA GLU A 293 2.17 -28.44 4.71
C GLU A 293 1.32 -27.92 5.89
N VAL A 294 0.79 -26.71 5.79
CA VAL A 294 -0.08 -26.06 6.81
C VAL A 294 -1.53 -25.99 6.33
N GLN A 295 -1.80 -26.39 5.08
CA GLN A 295 -3.14 -26.40 4.47
C GLN A 295 -3.98 -27.61 4.85
#